data_AF-A0A0M8KQ06-F1
#
_entry.id   AF-A0A0M8KQ06-F1
#
_cell.length_a   1.000
_cell.length_b   1.000
_cell.length_c   1.000
_cell.angle_alpha   90.00
_cell.angle_beta   90.00
_cell.angle_gamma   90.00
#
_symmetry.space_group_name_H-M   'P 1'
#
loop_
_entity.id
_entity.type
_entity.pdbx_description
1 polymer ?
#
loop_
_entity_poly.entity_id
_entity_poly.type
_entity_poly.pdbx_seq_one_letter_code
_entity_poly.pdbx_strand_id
1 'polypeptide(L)'
;MHGGSIPAVKAKAAQRVAEEKAAAKMRLFAAPVEIDPAQALLELVQWTAGEVRYWRAEVARIAEDDVESLTWGQTKTEEGVGVGEDGGYMSKTVEEAVPPVAYRMLNEASGRLAKYAAAALRAGVEERRVKLAEDQGSAVAGAIRRILERLDLLEWQAELVPTIVPEELRALSAGV
;
A
#
# COMPACT_ATOMS: atom_id res chain seq x y z
N MET A 1 -7.49 -40.74 35.89
CA MET A 1 -6.53 -39.88 35.16
C MET A 1 -6.90 -38.42 35.38
N HIS A 2 -6.29 -37.73 36.35
CA HIS A 2 -6.54 -36.30 36.60
C HIS A 2 -5.20 -35.59 36.88
N GLY A 3 -4.62 -34.97 35.84
CA GLY A 3 -3.36 -34.20 35.95
C GLY A 3 -3.40 -32.82 35.29
N GLY A 4 -4.56 -32.41 34.75
CA GLY A 4 -4.69 -31.18 33.95
C GLY A 4 -4.62 -29.85 34.72
N SER A 5 -4.69 -29.88 36.05
CA SER A 5 -4.66 -28.67 36.89
C SER A 5 -3.30 -28.36 37.53
N ILE A 6 -2.25 -29.12 37.22
CA ILE A 6 -0.90 -28.87 37.75
C ILE A 6 -0.33 -27.62 37.04
N PRO A 7 0.10 -26.56 37.76
CA PRO A 7 0.59 -25.31 37.17
C PRO A 7 1.71 -25.50 36.15
N ALA A 8 2.62 -26.44 36.38
CA ALA A 8 3.69 -26.80 35.46
C ALA A 8 3.18 -27.39 34.12
N VAL A 9 2.07 -28.14 34.14
CA VAL A 9 1.45 -28.70 32.93
C VAL A 9 0.78 -27.60 32.12
N LYS A 10 0.13 -26.63 32.80
CA LYS A 10 -0.45 -25.43 32.14
C LYS A 10 0.62 -24.54 31.52
N ALA A 11 1.72 -24.28 32.23
CA ALA A 11 2.84 -23.49 31.70
C ALA A 11 3.48 -24.15 30.47
N LYS A 12 3.70 -25.48 30.51
CA LYS A 12 4.25 -26.24 29.37
C LYS A 12 3.26 -26.35 28.19
N ALA A 13 1.95 -26.31 28.44
CA ALA A 13 0.95 -26.22 27.38
C ALA A 13 0.93 -24.83 26.74
N ALA A 14 0.98 -23.76 27.55
CA ALA A 14 1.06 -22.39 27.06
C ALA A 14 2.34 -22.13 26.24
N GLN A 15 3.46 -22.68 26.69
CA GLN A 15 4.73 -22.63 25.96
C GLN A 15 4.62 -23.33 24.59
N ARG A 16 4.05 -24.53 24.52
CA ARG A 16 3.82 -25.24 23.25
C ARG A 16 2.94 -24.45 22.28
N VAL A 17 1.87 -23.84 22.78
CA VAL A 17 1.00 -22.96 21.96
C VAL A 17 1.75 -21.72 21.47
N ALA A 18 2.62 -21.13 22.29
CA ALA A 18 3.43 -19.99 21.90
C ALA A 18 4.49 -20.37 20.84
N GLU A 19 5.14 -21.51 21.00
CA GLU A 19 6.10 -22.09 20.05
C GLU A 19 5.42 -22.44 18.72
N GLU A 20 4.23 -23.05 18.75
CA GLU A 20 3.44 -23.32 17.54
C GLU A 20 3.01 -22.04 16.82
N LYS A 21 2.57 -21.01 17.55
CA LYS A 21 2.23 -19.70 16.96
C LYS A 21 3.44 -19.01 16.37
N ALA A 22 4.60 -19.07 17.03
CA ALA A 22 5.85 -18.53 16.52
C ALA A 22 6.32 -19.29 15.27
N ALA A 23 6.23 -20.62 15.26
CA ALA A 23 6.54 -21.47 14.11
C ALA A 23 5.57 -21.21 12.94
N ALA A 24 4.29 -21.01 13.20
CA ALA A 24 3.31 -20.64 12.17
C ALA A 24 3.63 -19.26 11.57
N LYS A 25 4.02 -18.28 12.39
CA LYS A 25 4.48 -16.97 11.91
C LYS A 25 5.79 -17.06 11.12
N MET A 26 6.71 -17.93 11.53
CA MET A 26 7.97 -18.17 10.80
C MET A 26 7.76 -18.88 9.46
N ARG A 27 6.73 -19.73 9.33
CA ARG A 27 6.36 -20.31 8.02
C ARG A 27 5.88 -19.26 7.01
N LEU A 28 5.35 -18.13 7.49
CA LEU A 28 4.95 -17.01 6.62
C LEU A 28 6.14 -16.10 6.27
N PHE A 29 7.19 -16.09 7.11
CA PHE A 29 8.39 -15.31 6.86
C PHE A 29 9.16 -15.90 5.67
N ALA A 30 9.33 -15.10 4.62
CA ALA A 30 9.98 -15.49 3.36
C ALA A 30 9.26 -16.60 2.56
N ALA A 31 7.98 -16.87 2.83
CA ALA A 31 7.18 -17.69 1.93
C ALA A 31 7.07 -16.98 0.55
N PRO A 32 7.24 -17.71 -0.57
CA PRO A 32 7.08 -17.12 -1.88
C PRO A 32 5.64 -16.64 -2.05
N VAL A 33 5.48 -15.38 -2.47
CA VAL A 33 4.19 -14.82 -2.84
C VAL A 33 4.17 -14.71 -4.35
N GLU A 34 3.18 -15.35 -4.97
CA GLU A 34 2.92 -15.18 -6.39
C GLU A 34 2.33 -13.79 -6.61
N ILE A 35 3.10 -12.92 -7.26
CA ILE A 35 2.69 -11.54 -7.58
C ILE A 35 2.99 -11.28 -9.05
N ASP A 36 2.15 -10.49 -9.70
CA ASP A 36 2.52 -9.84 -10.96
C ASP A 36 3.44 -8.64 -10.65
N PRO A 37 4.72 -8.66 -11.08
CA PRO A 37 5.64 -7.57 -10.80
C PRO A 37 5.18 -6.20 -11.35
N ALA A 38 4.43 -6.19 -12.45
CA ALA A 38 3.93 -4.97 -13.04
C ALA A 38 2.85 -4.34 -12.15
N GLN A 39 1.90 -5.16 -11.70
CA GLN A 39 0.87 -4.76 -10.76
C GLN A 39 1.44 -4.32 -9.42
N ALA A 40 2.37 -5.09 -8.85
CA ALA A 40 3.03 -4.75 -7.58
C ALA A 40 3.78 -3.41 -7.66
N LEU A 41 4.42 -3.11 -8.80
CA LEU A 41 5.12 -1.85 -9.01
C LEU A 41 4.15 -0.66 -9.10
N LEU A 42 2.99 -0.83 -9.72
CA LEU A 42 1.94 0.20 -9.74
C LEU A 42 1.36 0.44 -8.35
N GLU A 43 1.12 -0.61 -7.59
CA GLU A 43 0.68 -0.49 -6.21
C GLU A 43 1.69 0.31 -5.39
N LEU A 44 2.99 0.01 -5.50
CA LEU A 44 4.02 0.81 -4.85
C LEU A 44 3.96 2.30 -5.23
N VAL A 45 3.70 2.62 -6.50
CA VAL A 45 3.51 4.02 -6.93
C VAL A 45 2.30 4.64 -6.24
N GLN A 46 1.15 3.96 -6.24
CA GLN A 46 -0.10 4.46 -5.66
C GLN A 46 0.02 4.67 -4.14
N TRP A 47 0.54 3.68 -3.43
CA TRP A 47 0.75 3.74 -1.98
C TRP A 47 1.72 4.86 -1.61
N THR A 48 2.86 4.95 -2.31
CA THR A 48 3.85 6.00 -2.03
C THR A 48 3.32 7.39 -2.42
N ALA A 49 2.47 7.51 -3.44
CA ALA A 49 1.79 8.78 -3.74
C ALA A 49 0.86 9.22 -2.60
N GLY A 50 0.13 8.27 -1.99
CA GLY A 50 -0.65 8.52 -0.78
C GLY A 50 0.23 8.97 0.40
N GLU A 51 1.37 8.30 0.61
CA GLU A 51 2.35 8.66 1.64
C GLU A 51 2.89 10.08 1.44
N VAL A 52 3.28 10.44 0.22
CA VAL A 52 3.71 11.82 -0.12
C VAL A 52 2.61 12.83 0.17
N ARG A 53 1.36 12.54 -0.20
CA ARG A 53 0.23 13.43 0.09
C ARG A 53 0.06 13.66 1.58
N TYR A 54 0.15 12.61 2.39
CA TYR A 54 0.07 12.70 3.84
C TYR A 54 1.18 13.57 4.42
N TRP A 55 2.44 13.30 4.09
CA TRP A 55 3.56 14.08 4.64
C TRP A 55 3.60 15.52 4.15
N ARG A 56 3.12 15.80 2.93
CA ARG A 56 2.92 17.18 2.45
C ARG A 56 1.92 17.93 3.32
N ALA A 57 0.81 17.29 3.69
CA ALA A 57 -0.18 17.89 4.57
C ALA A 57 0.38 18.13 5.98
N GLU A 58 1.20 17.21 6.49
CA GLU A 58 1.87 17.36 7.79
C GLU A 58 2.86 18.54 7.78
N VAL A 59 3.71 18.63 6.76
CA VAL A 59 4.65 19.74 6.60
C VAL A 59 3.92 21.06 6.45
N ALA A 60 2.83 21.10 5.70
CA ALA A 60 2.00 22.30 5.56
C ALA A 60 1.41 22.75 6.90
N ARG A 61 0.98 21.81 7.74
CA ARG A 61 0.44 22.13 9.08
C ARG A 61 1.53 22.73 9.98
N ILE A 62 2.73 22.14 10.01
CA ILE A 62 3.86 22.69 10.77
C ILE A 62 4.17 24.11 10.29
N ALA A 63 4.20 24.33 8.97
CA ALA A 63 4.47 25.63 8.40
C ALA A 63 3.40 26.68 8.75
N GLU A 64 2.14 26.26 8.90
CA GLU A 64 1.03 27.13 9.30
C GLU A 64 1.14 27.52 10.79
N ASP A 65 1.54 26.59 11.65
CA ASP A 65 1.74 26.84 13.07
C ASP A 65 2.96 27.74 13.33
N ASP A 66 4.12 27.39 12.75
CA ASP A 66 5.35 28.18 12.77
C ASP A 66 6.31 27.75 11.65
N VAL A 67 6.59 28.67 10.72
CA VAL A 67 7.53 28.42 9.60
C VAL A 67 8.96 28.16 10.09
N GLU A 68 9.39 28.78 11.20
CA GLU A 68 10.75 28.56 11.73
C GLU A 68 10.93 27.13 12.25
N SER A 69 9.84 26.50 12.72
CA SER A 69 9.81 25.08 13.10
C SER A 69 10.06 24.12 11.93
N LEU A 70 10.12 24.57 10.67
CA LEU A 70 10.59 23.74 9.55
C LEU A 70 12.12 23.55 9.51
N THR A 71 12.87 24.44 10.15
CA THR A 71 14.34 24.41 10.17
C THR A 71 14.91 24.16 11.56
N TRP A 72 14.15 24.44 12.61
CA TRP A 72 14.49 24.20 14.01
C TRP A 72 13.62 23.11 14.62
N GLY A 73 14.24 22.18 15.36
CA GLY A 73 13.52 21.06 15.96
C GLY A 73 14.11 20.61 17.30
N GLN A 74 13.25 20.26 18.25
CA GLN A 74 13.69 19.64 19.50
C GLN A 74 14.27 18.26 19.19
N THR A 75 15.58 18.11 19.38
CA THR A 75 16.30 16.90 18.98
C THR A 75 16.56 15.99 20.19
N LYS A 76 16.61 16.58 21.40
CA LYS A 76 16.83 15.85 22.64
C LYS A 76 16.36 16.64 23.86
N THR A 77 15.54 16.04 24.71
CA THR A 77 15.31 16.55 26.07
C THR A 77 16.22 15.79 27.02
N GLU A 78 17.16 16.47 27.67
CA GLU A 78 17.94 15.88 28.76
C GLU A 78 17.29 16.28 30.08
N GLU A 79 16.56 15.35 30.70
CA GLU A 79 16.19 15.48 32.12
C GLU A 79 17.43 15.22 32.97
N GLY A 80 18.18 16.30 33.23
CA GLY A 80 19.26 16.30 34.21
C GLY A 80 18.74 16.69 35.59
N VAL A 81 19.34 16.15 36.65
CA VAL A 81 19.24 16.71 38.00
C VAL A 81 20.27 17.82 38.09
N GLY A 82 19.90 19.03 37.68
CA GLY A 82 20.67 20.24 37.97
C GLY A 82 20.18 20.87 39.28
N VAL A 83 21.09 21.21 40.18
CA VAL A 83 20.79 22.03 41.37
C VAL A 83 20.71 23.48 40.91
N GLY A 84 19.51 24.06 40.88
CA GLY A 84 19.36 25.52 40.70
C GLY A 84 19.97 26.29 41.89
N GLU A 85 20.19 27.60 41.76
CA GLU A 85 20.70 28.44 42.87
C GLU A 85 19.86 28.30 44.17
N ASP A 86 18.58 27.90 44.03
CA ASP A 86 17.62 27.70 45.11
C ASP A 86 17.46 26.23 45.55
N GLY A 87 18.26 25.29 45.01
CA GLY A 87 18.20 23.87 45.36
C GLY A 87 17.14 23.04 44.62
N GLY A 88 16.44 23.61 43.64
CA GLY A 88 15.42 22.92 42.84
C GLY A 88 15.97 22.13 41.65
N TYR A 89 15.21 21.12 41.20
CA TYR A 89 15.50 20.33 39.99
C TYR A 89 15.26 21.16 38.72
N MET A 90 16.26 21.27 37.85
CA MET A 90 16.16 21.98 36.56
C MET A 90 16.20 20.98 35.38
N SER A 91 15.15 20.93 34.56
CA SER A 91 15.16 20.22 33.27
C SER A 91 15.83 21.07 32.20
N LYS A 92 16.76 20.51 31.41
CA LYS A 92 17.40 21.21 30.29
C LYS A 92 16.96 20.61 28.95
N THR A 93 16.16 21.35 28.19
CA THR A 93 15.84 21.01 26.81
C THR A 93 16.97 21.45 25.89
N VAL A 94 17.42 20.56 24.99
CA VAL A 94 18.41 20.90 23.95
C VAL A 94 17.69 20.94 22.60
N GLU A 95 17.64 22.13 22.00
CA GLU A 95 17.09 22.35 20.67
C GLU A 95 18.25 22.47 19.67
N GLU A 96 18.16 21.78 18.54
CA GLU A 96 19.16 21.85 17.47
C GLU A 96 18.48 22.23 16.14
N ALA A 97 19.24 22.79 15.21
CA ALA A 97 18.76 23.08 13.86
C ALA A 97 18.65 21.78 13.04
N VAL A 98 17.58 21.01 13.27
CA VAL A 98 17.29 19.77 12.55
C VAL A 98 15.89 19.86 11.93
N PRO A 99 15.73 19.55 10.63
CA PRO A 99 14.41 19.54 10.00
C PRO A 99 13.46 18.58 10.70
N PRO A 100 12.16 18.92 10.83
CA PRO A 100 11.16 18.03 11.38
C PRO A 100 11.17 16.66 10.73
N VAL A 101 10.84 15.63 11.52
CA VAL A 101 10.68 14.26 11.01
C VAL A 101 9.75 14.25 9.80
N ALA A 102 8.65 15.01 9.83
CA ALA A 102 7.71 15.13 8.72
C ALA A 102 8.38 15.60 7.41
N TYR A 103 9.27 16.59 7.47
CA TYR A 103 9.97 17.10 6.29
C TYR A 103 10.97 16.07 5.74
N ARG A 104 11.67 15.34 6.61
CA ARG A 104 12.55 14.23 6.21
C ARG A 104 11.77 13.09 5.55
N MET A 105 10.69 12.65 6.19
CA MET A 105 9.83 11.60 5.66
C MET A 105 9.19 11.99 4.31
N LEU A 106 8.81 13.26 4.15
CA LEU A 106 8.33 13.79 2.87
C LEU A 106 9.38 13.64 1.77
N ASN A 107 10.63 14.04 2.03
CA ASN A 107 11.71 13.96 1.04
C ASN A 107 12.02 12.51 0.67
N GLU A 108 12.08 11.61 1.66
CA GLU A 108 12.30 10.18 1.43
C GLU A 108 11.18 9.55 0.60
N ALA A 109 9.91 9.80 0.98
CA ALA A 109 8.75 9.31 0.26
C ALA A 109 8.70 9.87 -1.17
N SER A 110 9.00 11.15 -1.36
CA SER A 110 9.07 11.78 -2.69
C SER A 110 10.15 11.15 -3.57
N GLY A 111 11.31 10.84 -2.98
CA GLY A 111 12.39 10.13 -3.66
C GLY A 111 12.01 8.70 -4.05
N ARG A 112 11.34 7.95 -3.17
CA ARG A 112 10.83 6.60 -3.48
C ARG A 112 9.77 6.65 -4.58
N LEU A 113 8.83 7.58 -4.52
CA LEU A 113 7.79 7.74 -5.53
C LEU A 113 8.40 7.99 -6.92
N ALA A 114 9.37 8.90 -7.02
CA ALA A 114 10.05 9.17 -8.29
C ALA A 114 10.76 7.92 -8.83
N LYS A 115 11.41 7.12 -7.96
CA LYS A 115 12.07 5.88 -8.35
C LYS A 115 11.08 4.82 -8.84
N TYR A 116 9.98 4.60 -8.13
CA TYR A 116 8.97 3.62 -8.52
C TYR A 116 8.22 4.04 -9.79
N ALA A 117 7.86 5.31 -9.92
CA ALA A 117 7.23 5.85 -11.13
C ALA A 117 8.16 5.68 -12.35
N ALA A 118 9.44 6.03 -12.22
CA ALA A 118 10.40 5.83 -13.29
C ALA A 118 10.60 4.34 -13.63
N ALA A 119 10.58 3.45 -12.63
CA ALA A 119 10.64 2.01 -12.86
C ALA A 119 9.40 1.49 -13.60
N ALA A 120 8.20 1.95 -13.24
CA ALA A 120 6.95 1.57 -13.89
C ALA A 120 6.93 2.00 -15.37
N LEU A 121 7.35 3.24 -15.66
CA LEU A 121 7.47 3.75 -17.02
C LEU A 121 8.51 2.97 -17.83
N ARG A 122 9.71 2.71 -17.28
CA ARG A 122 10.74 1.92 -17.97
C ARG A 122 10.30 0.48 -18.25
N ALA A 123 9.52 -0.09 -17.34
CA ALA A 123 8.96 -1.41 -17.54
C ALA A 123 7.83 -1.41 -18.59
N GLY A 124 7.31 -0.26 -19.03
CA GLY A 124 6.19 -0.18 -19.97
C GLY A 124 4.93 -0.83 -19.39
N VAL A 125 4.67 -0.60 -18.09
CA VAL A 125 3.56 -1.25 -17.39
C VAL A 125 2.22 -0.81 -17.95
N GLU A 126 2.06 0.47 -18.29
CA GLU A 126 0.80 0.99 -18.82
C GLU A 126 0.52 0.46 -20.23
N GLU A 127 1.53 0.40 -21.09
CA GLU A 127 1.41 -0.22 -22.42
C GLU A 127 1.02 -1.70 -22.31
N ARG A 128 1.61 -2.42 -21.35
CA ARG A 128 1.24 -3.82 -21.09
C ARG A 128 -0.18 -3.97 -20.55
N ARG A 129 -0.66 -3.05 -19.70
CA ARG A 129 -2.04 -3.08 -19.18
C ARG A 129 -3.06 -2.80 -20.27
N VAL A 130 -2.81 -1.77 -21.09
CA VAL A 130 -3.66 -1.47 -22.25
C VAL A 130 -3.70 -2.66 -23.18
N LYS A 131 -2.54 -3.22 -23.53
CA LYS A 131 -2.46 -4.40 -24.39
C LYS A 131 -3.21 -5.60 -23.82
N LEU A 132 -3.08 -5.88 -22.53
CA LEU A 132 -3.81 -6.97 -21.88
C LEU A 132 -5.32 -6.75 -21.94
N ALA A 133 -5.79 -5.52 -21.69
CA ALA A 133 -7.20 -5.16 -21.78
C ALA A 133 -7.72 -5.27 -23.22
N GLU A 134 -6.95 -4.83 -24.21
CA GLU A 134 -7.27 -4.97 -25.63
C GLU A 134 -7.33 -6.45 -26.06
N ASP A 135 -6.34 -7.25 -25.65
CA ASP A 135 -6.29 -8.69 -25.93
C ASP A 135 -7.50 -9.40 -25.30
N GLN A 136 -7.87 -9.05 -24.07
CA GLN A 136 -9.08 -9.56 -23.41
C GLN A 136 -10.36 -9.14 -24.13
N GLY A 137 -10.49 -7.88 -24.53
CA GLY A 137 -11.62 -7.38 -25.32
C GLY A 137 -11.75 -8.12 -26.66
N SER A 138 -10.63 -8.35 -27.34
CA SER A 138 -10.56 -9.13 -28.58
C SER A 138 -10.98 -10.58 -28.37
N ALA A 139 -10.52 -11.21 -27.29
CA ALA A 139 -10.89 -12.58 -26.92
C ALA A 139 -12.39 -12.72 -26.63
N VAL A 140 -12.99 -11.79 -25.87
CA VAL A 140 -14.43 -11.75 -25.59
C VAL A 140 -15.24 -11.55 -26.87
N ALA A 141 -14.88 -10.55 -27.69
CA ALA A 141 -15.55 -10.31 -28.96
C ALA A 141 -15.47 -11.52 -29.90
N GLY A 142 -14.32 -12.19 -29.94
CA GLY A 142 -14.14 -13.44 -30.68
C GLY A 142 -15.01 -14.59 -30.14
N ALA A 143 -15.15 -14.71 -28.82
CA ALA A 143 -16.03 -15.69 -28.21
C ALA A 143 -17.50 -15.45 -28.56
N ILE A 144 -17.97 -14.19 -28.47
CA ILE A 144 -19.33 -13.80 -28.85
C ILE A 144 -19.58 -14.13 -30.32
N ARG A 145 -18.68 -13.76 -31.24
CA ARG A 145 -18.81 -14.11 -32.67
C ARG A 145 -18.97 -15.61 -32.89
N ARG A 146 -18.09 -16.44 -32.30
CA ARG A 146 -18.19 -17.90 -32.41
C ARG A 146 -19.47 -18.48 -31.82
N ILE A 147 -20.01 -17.87 -30.77
CA ILE A 147 -21.29 -18.29 -30.19
C ILE A 147 -22.42 -17.98 -31.19
N LEU A 148 -22.49 -16.74 -31.69
CA LEU A 148 -23.53 -16.31 -32.63
C LEU A 148 -23.49 -17.11 -33.94
N GLU A 149 -22.29 -17.39 -34.46
CA GLU A 149 -22.10 -18.27 -35.64
C GLU A 149 -22.66 -19.69 -35.42
N ARG A 150 -22.57 -20.22 -34.20
CA ARG A 150 -23.07 -21.56 -33.86
C ARG A 150 -24.56 -21.61 -33.53
N LEU A 151 -25.16 -20.46 -33.23
CA LEU A 151 -26.60 -20.35 -32.94
C LEU A 151 -27.45 -20.32 -34.22
N ASP A 152 -26.82 -20.34 -35.40
CA ASP A 152 -27.46 -20.40 -36.72
C ASP A 152 -28.63 -19.40 -36.85
N LEU A 153 -28.29 -18.13 -36.64
CA LEU A 153 -29.26 -17.04 -36.59
C LEU A 153 -29.98 -16.87 -37.94
N LEU A 154 -31.27 -16.57 -37.89
CA LEU A 154 -32.01 -16.09 -39.07
C LEU A 154 -31.47 -14.73 -39.51
N GLU A 155 -31.62 -14.39 -40.79
CA GLU A 155 -31.04 -13.17 -41.38
C GLU A 155 -31.46 -11.89 -40.64
N TRP A 156 -32.75 -11.76 -40.32
CA TRP A 156 -33.26 -10.63 -39.54
C TRP A 156 -32.73 -10.58 -38.09
N GLN A 157 -32.34 -11.71 -37.50
CA GLN A 157 -31.71 -11.75 -36.17
C GLN A 157 -30.25 -11.32 -36.25
N ALA A 158 -29.54 -11.74 -37.30
CA ALA A 158 -28.16 -11.35 -37.55
C ALA A 158 -28.03 -9.84 -37.80
N GLU A 159 -29.01 -9.22 -38.45
CA GLU A 159 -29.07 -7.76 -38.65
C GLU A 159 -29.11 -6.96 -37.33
N LEU A 160 -29.65 -7.54 -36.26
CA LEU A 160 -29.75 -6.89 -34.95
C LEU A 160 -28.44 -6.99 -34.14
N VAL A 161 -27.57 -7.95 -34.46
CA VAL A 161 -26.33 -8.23 -33.72
C VAL A 161 -25.39 -7.01 -33.59
N PRO A 162 -25.10 -6.25 -34.67
CA PRO A 162 -24.21 -5.09 -34.60
C PRO A 162 -24.73 -3.95 -33.72
N THR A 163 -26.02 -3.95 -33.38
CA THR A 163 -26.65 -2.94 -32.52
C THR A 163 -26.76 -3.43 -31.09
N ILE A 164 -27.39 -4.60 -30.88
CA ILE A 164 -27.69 -5.12 -29.53
C ILE A 164 -26.42 -5.49 -28.77
N VAL A 165 -25.47 -6.20 -29.40
CA VAL A 165 -24.27 -6.67 -28.70
C VAL A 165 -23.43 -5.50 -28.17
N PRO A 166 -23.14 -4.44 -28.95
CA PRO A 166 -22.44 -3.27 -28.41
C PRO A 166 -23.21 -2.50 -27.33
N GLU A 167 -24.54 -2.44 -27.40
CA GLU A 167 -25.37 -1.80 -26.36
C GLU A 167 -25.23 -2.54 -25.02
N GLU A 168 -25.37 -3.86 -25.02
CA GLU A 168 -25.24 -4.69 -23.83
C GLU A 168 -23.81 -4.65 -23.24
N LEU A 169 -22.78 -4.70 -24.10
CA LEU A 169 -21.39 -4.59 -23.65
C LEU A 169 -21.08 -3.21 -23.04
N ARG A 170 -21.66 -2.14 -23.58
CA ARG A 170 -21.54 -0.79 -23.00
C ARG A 170 -22.28 -0.69 -21.67
N ALA A 171 -23.47 -1.29 -21.55
CA ALA A 171 -24.22 -1.32 -20.30
C ALA A 171 -23.42 -2.00 -19.18
N LEU A 172 -22.73 -3.10 -19.48
CA LEU A 172 -21.82 -3.76 -18.53
C LEU A 172 -20.67 -2.83 -18.07
N SER A 173 -20.11 -2.03 -18.97
CA SER A 173 -19.01 -1.10 -18.61
C SER A 173 -19.45 0.11 -17.80
N ALA A 174 -20.73 0.51 -17.88
CA ALA A 174 -21.27 1.66 -17.16
C ALA A 174 -21.82 1.30 -15.75
N GLY A 175 -21.98 0.00 -15.46
CA GLY A 175 -22.54 -0.52 -14.21
C GLY A 175 -21.51 -0.93 -13.16
N VAL A 176 -20.22 -0.66 -13.38
CA VAL A 176 -19.10 -0.98 -12.47
C VAL A 176 -18.38 0.31 -12.07
#